data_AF-A0A2W5KA46-F1
#
_entry.id   AF-A0A2W5KA46-F1
#
_cell.length_a   1.000
_cell.length_b   1.000
_cell.length_c   1.000
_cell.angle_alpha   90.00
_cell.angle_beta   90.00
_cell.angle_gamma   90.00
#
_symmetry.space_group_name_H-M   'P 1'
#
loop_
_entity.id
_entity.type
_entity.pdbx_description
1 polymer ?
#
loop_
_entity_poly.entity_id
_entity_poly.type
_entity_poly.pdbx_seq_one_letter_code
_entity_poly.pdbx_strand_id
1 'polypeptide(L)'
;MSANPVSNFPAPFADPLMRFVDRSRLPMRAFIFGLLLCGLLGGGVSAGAIEPGTAVLDTATWQQLARIAPGASHPIAVFPLGTGVSGPIAFRRIEVYAPDARIYRVDADGVHEVPRSTRAHLIGISADGATRVGLSFDPAGADAPIGSGSGPAGPFVLNARRQGADWVLTAVTPEAALPEGVTPQFTPNADTAVAPDYVAPVLDLAGTTPAGAGYASMAVIAVDTDNELMSERFSNNTAQATAWIADLFAQMNITYQRDLNVTLVQGTTFLRTAADPYANTDSPASQAQLTEFGNYWQANYSSGANAVPRQFAMLLSGKSPSGNSASGIAWLNAYCRTASSGGSYSVNQVFTNPGIGIPSSAFIVGHELGHNFGARHTHCASAANGSGPTGTGTIDQCFRGESGCYAGTPVCPSSGPGAPRGSLMSYCHIGAPNGANCGQNELQFHPTHAAQLRGLVAANTPSCLRSELIFANGFQ
;
A
#
# COMPACT_ATOMS: atom_id res chain seq x y z
N MET A 1 -48.95 -22.77 50.47
CA MET A 1 -48.95 -24.06 51.19
C MET A 1 -47.58 -24.69 50.93
N SER A 2 -46.65 -24.58 51.90
CA SER A 2 -46.25 -25.67 52.83
C SER A 2 -45.44 -26.76 52.11
N ALA A 3 -44.24 -27.20 52.50
CA ALA A 3 -43.33 -26.93 53.62
C ALA A 3 -41.94 -27.55 53.31
N ASN A 4 -40.90 -27.05 54.00
CA ASN A 4 -39.55 -27.63 54.18
C ASN A 4 -39.59 -28.68 55.34
N PRO A 5 -38.58 -29.57 55.58
CA PRO A 5 -37.30 -29.21 56.27
C PRO A 5 -36.03 -30.10 56.00
N VAL A 6 -34.79 -29.54 56.05
CA VAL A 6 -33.71 -29.60 57.11
C VAL A 6 -32.88 -30.92 57.12
N SER A 7 -31.53 -30.99 57.11
CA SER A 7 -30.45 -30.53 58.03
C SER A 7 -29.05 -30.60 57.33
N ASN A 8 -28.03 -29.74 57.43
CA ASN A 8 -27.20 -29.07 58.48
C ASN A 8 -26.04 -29.88 59.16
N PHE A 9 -24.80 -29.54 58.73
CA PHE A 9 -23.52 -29.24 59.47
C PHE A 9 -22.81 -30.27 60.40
N PRO A 10 -21.48 -30.16 60.70
CA PRO A 10 -20.70 -28.92 60.98
C PRO A 10 -19.22 -28.80 60.50
N ALA A 11 -18.68 -27.58 60.64
CA ALA A 11 -17.26 -27.13 60.62
C ALA A 11 -16.63 -27.24 62.06
N PRO A 12 -15.52 -26.58 62.53
CA PRO A 12 -14.82 -25.35 62.06
C PRO A 12 -13.27 -25.21 62.34
N PHE A 13 -12.75 -23.99 62.11
CA PHE A 13 -11.50 -23.31 62.59
C PHE A 13 -10.19 -23.49 61.79
N ALA A 14 -9.30 -22.51 61.57
CA ALA A 14 -9.24 -21.05 61.77
C ALA A 14 -7.97 -20.53 61.03
N ASP A 15 -8.01 -19.26 60.59
CA ASP A 15 -6.88 -18.42 60.13
C ASP A 15 -5.89 -18.14 61.30
N PRO A 16 -4.59 -17.76 61.12
CA PRO A 16 -4.31 -16.39 60.66
C PRO A 16 -2.91 -16.05 60.04
N LEU A 17 -2.85 -14.85 59.44
CA LEU A 17 -1.79 -13.82 59.51
C LEU A 17 -0.39 -14.08 58.88
N MET A 18 -0.15 -13.39 57.75
CA MET A 18 1.17 -13.01 57.26
C MET A 18 1.43 -11.51 57.52
N ARG A 19 2.48 -11.17 58.28
CA ARG A 19 3.10 -9.83 58.27
C ARG A 19 4.61 -9.91 58.55
N PHE A 20 5.36 -9.21 57.69
CA PHE A 20 6.67 -8.56 57.86
C PHE A 20 7.84 -9.36 58.42
N VAL A 21 8.94 -9.45 57.64
CA VAL A 21 10.28 -8.96 58.04
C VAL A 21 11.08 -8.61 56.77
N ASP A 22 11.54 -7.35 56.74
CA ASP A 22 12.65 -6.81 55.93
C ASP A 22 13.99 -7.25 56.53
N ARG A 23 15.00 -7.61 55.71
CA ARG A 23 16.41 -7.24 55.95
C ARG A 23 17.38 -7.64 54.85
N SER A 24 18.02 -6.59 54.36
CA SER A 24 19.30 -6.48 53.65
C SER A 24 20.52 -7.31 54.15
N ARG A 25 21.47 -7.50 53.19
CA ARG A 25 22.96 -7.63 53.26
C ARG A 25 23.65 -9.01 53.09
N LEU A 26 24.27 -9.16 51.89
CA LEU A 26 25.66 -9.62 51.54
C LEU A 26 26.11 -11.08 51.86
N PRO A 27 27.21 -11.66 51.28
CA PRO A 27 28.13 -11.21 50.20
C PRO A 27 28.55 -12.27 49.12
N MET A 28 29.04 -11.77 47.98
CA MET A 28 30.31 -12.10 47.27
C MET A 28 30.80 -13.56 47.15
N ARG A 29 30.94 -14.07 45.91
CA ARG A 29 32.02 -14.99 45.48
C ARG A 29 32.31 -14.84 43.99
N ALA A 30 33.54 -14.44 43.69
CA ALA A 30 34.11 -14.28 42.36
C ALA A 30 34.68 -15.62 41.85
N PHE A 31 34.48 -15.90 40.55
CA PHE A 31 35.27 -16.90 39.82
C PHE A 31 36.00 -16.16 38.69
N ILE A 32 37.33 -16.14 38.79
CA ILE A 32 38.25 -15.63 37.78
C ILE A 32 38.71 -16.84 36.96
N PHE A 33 38.47 -16.83 35.65
CA PHE A 33 39.20 -17.66 34.70
C PHE A 33 39.88 -16.72 33.69
N GLY A 34 41.21 -16.69 33.74
CA GLY A 34 42.03 -15.87 32.84
C GLY A 34 42.04 -16.47 31.43
N LEU A 35 41.78 -15.62 30.44
CA LEU A 35 42.11 -15.92 29.05
C LEU A 35 43.46 -15.29 28.70
N LEU A 36 44.39 -16.14 28.29
CA LEU A 36 45.66 -15.77 27.68
C LEU A 36 45.39 -14.94 26.41
N LEU A 37 45.94 -13.73 26.37
CA LEU A 37 46.03 -12.90 25.17
C LEU A 37 47.24 -13.36 24.37
N CYS A 38 47.02 -14.08 23.27
CA CYS A 38 48.05 -14.34 22.26
C CYS A 38 47.79 -13.41 21.08
N GLY A 39 48.69 -12.44 20.89
CA GLY A 39 48.61 -11.46 19.81
C GLY A 39 48.85 -12.10 18.45
N LEU A 40 47.93 -11.84 17.52
CA LEU A 40 48.17 -11.93 16.09
C LEU A 40 47.78 -10.59 15.48
N LEU A 41 48.81 -9.83 15.11
CA LEU A 41 48.74 -8.66 14.25
C LEU A 41 48.28 -9.12 12.87
N GLY A 42 47.00 -8.96 12.58
CA GLY A 42 46.43 -9.02 11.24
C GLY A 42 45.59 -7.77 11.04
N GLY A 43 45.90 -6.97 10.02
CA GLY A 43 45.19 -5.73 9.69
C GLY A 43 43.72 -6.00 9.43
N GLY A 44 42.89 -5.87 10.46
CA GLY A 44 41.45 -5.80 10.33
C GLY A 44 41.08 -4.42 9.83
N VAL A 45 40.59 -4.33 8.61
CA VAL A 45 39.75 -3.22 8.18
C VAL A 45 38.62 -3.18 9.21
N SER A 46 38.51 -2.10 9.98
CA SER A 46 37.38 -1.88 10.86
C SER A 46 36.13 -1.85 9.98
N ALA A 47 35.40 -2.97 9.96
CA ALA A 47 34.03 -3.01 9.50
C ALA A 47 33.26 -2.05 10.41
N GLY A 48 33.09 -0.80 9.98
CA GLY A 48 32.27 0.16 10.70
C GLY A 48 30.91 -0.48 10.93
N ALA A 49 30.45 -0.49 12.18
CA ALA A 49 29.12 -0.98 12.49
C ALA A 49 28.13 -0.19 11.61
N ILE A 50 27.40 -0.89 10.75
CA ILE A 50 26.35 -0.27 9.94
C ILE A 50 25.34 0.28 10.93
N GLU A 51 25.07 1.59 10.87
CA GLU A 51 24.12 2.24 11.75
C GLU A 51 22.74 1.56 11.61
N PRO A 52 22.03 1.30 12.73
CA PRO A 52 20.68 0.73 12.66
C PRO A 52 19.76 1.54 11.74
N GLY A 53 18.93 0.85 10.95
CA GLY A 53 18.11 1.49 9.92
C GLY A 53 18.87 1.80 8.62
N THR A 54 20.11 1.36 8.48
CA THR A 54 20.90 1.48 7.25
C THR A 54 21.27 0.12 6.67
N ALA A 55 21.45 0.05 5.35
CA ALA A 55 22.13 -1.04 4.66
C ALA A 55 22.99 -0.52 3.51
N VAL A 56 24.03 -1.29 3.18
CA VAL A 56 24.81 -1.09 1.96
C VAL A 56 24.37 -2.15 0.96
N LEU A 57 23.83 -1.71 -0.17
CA LEU A 57 23.66 -2.54 -1.35
C LEU A 57 24.93 -2.42 -2.17
N ASP A 58 25.87 -3.33 -1.90
CA ASP A 58 27.08 -3.42 -2.68
C ASP A 58 26.79 -3.91 -4.11
N THR A 59 27.76 -3.71 -4.99
CA THR A 59 27.64 -4.09 -6.42
C THR A 59 27.27 -5.57 -6.59
N ALA A 60 27.77 -6.47 -5.74
CA ALA A 60 27.49 -7.90 -5.82
C ALA A 60 26.03 -8.21 -5.44
N THR A 61 25.55 -7.67 -4.33
CA THR A 61 24.17 -7.77 -3.87
C THR A 61 23.22 -7.17 -4.89
N TRP A 62 23.56 -6.00 -5.45
CA TRP A 62 22.78 -5.37 -6.52
C TRP A 62 22.62 -6.28 -7.74
N GLN A 63 23.71 -6.86 -8.23
CA GLN A 63 23.67 -7.78 -9.37
C GLN A 63 22.90 -9.07 -9.05
N GLN A 64 22.96 -9.56 -7.82
CA GLN A 64 22.16 -10.70 -7.38
C GLN A 64 20.67 -10.36 -7.41
N LEU A 65 20.28 -9.21 -6.83
CA LEU A 65 18.91 -8.72 -6.86
C LEU A 65 18.40 -8.50 -8.30
N ALA A 66 19.23 -7.96 -9.18
CA ALA A 66 18.90 -7.73 -10.58
C ALA A 66 18.64 -9.03 -11.38
N ARG A 67 19.24 -10.15 -10.97
CA ARG A 67 19.14 -11.46 -11.64
C ARG A 67 18.07 -12.38 -11.05
N ILE A 68 17.36 -11.95 -10.01
CA ILE A 68 16.26 -12.75 -9.45
C ILE A 68 15.20 -12.93 -10.53
N ALA A 69 14.91 -14.19 -10.87
CA ALA A 69 13.82 -14.53 -11.77
C ALA A 69 12.46 -14.11 -11.17
N PRO A 70 11.48 -13.68 -11.98
CA PRO A 70 10.12 -13.41 -11.48
C PRO A 70 9.58 -14.51 -10.57
N GLY A 71 9.06 -14.14 -9.40
CA GLY A 71 8.56 -15.06 -8.38
C GLY A 71 9.63 -15.69 -7.47
N ALA A 72 10.91 -15.69 -7.87
CA ALA A 72 12.00 -16.17 -7.01
C ALA A 72 12.35 -15.14 -5.92
N SER A 73 12.98 -15.64 -4.85
CA SER A 73 13.36 -14.83 -3.69
C SER A 73 14.86 -14.88 -3.42
N HIS A 74 15.40 -13.79 -2.87
CA HIS A 74 16.78 -13.69 -2.41
C HIS A 74 16.83 -13.08 -1.00
N PRO A 75 17.53 -13.72 -0.04
CA PRO A 75 17.68 -13.19 1.30
C PRO A 75 18.78 -12.12 1.38
N ILE A 76 18.53 -11.08 2.16
CA ILE A 76 19.53 -10.08 2.58
C ILE A 76 19.59 -10.14 4.11
N ALA A 77 20.80 -10.31 4.65
CA ALA A 77 21.00 -10.49 6.10
C ALA A 77 20.76 -9.20 6.91
N VAL A 78 21.10 -8.04 6.33
CA VAL A 78 20.95 -6.73 6.98
C VAL A 78 20.31 -5.76 6.00
N PHE A 79 19.07 -5.40 6.28
CA PHE A 79 18.29 -4.42 5.51
C PHE A 79 17.49 -3.52 6.46
N PRO A 80 17.18 -2.25 6.12
CA PRO A 80 16.35 -1.40 6.95
C PRO A 80 14.93 -1.96 7.06
N LEU A 81 14.50 -2.27 8.29
CA LEU A 81 13.15 -2.74 8.58
C LEU A 81 12.24 -1.63 9.15
N GLY A 82 12.81 -0.45 9.36
CA GLY A 82 12.18 0.74 9.94
C GLY A 82 13.24 1.76 10.34
N THR A 83 12.81 2.94 10.78
CA THR A 83 13.74 3.98 11.27
C THR A 83 14.53 3.47 12.46
N GLY A 84 15.86 3.44 12.35
CA GLY A 84 16.74 2.93 13.41
C GLY A 84 16.68 1.41 13.63
N VAL A 85 16.07 0.64 12.71
CA VAL A 85 15.95 -0.82 12.82
C VAL A 85 16.46 -1.48 11.55
N SER A 86 17.39 -2.43 11.67
CA SER A 86 17.84 -3.29 10.58
C SER A 86 17.71 -4.77 10.95
N GLY A 87 17.52 -5.63 9.96
CA GLY A 87 17.44 -7.06 10.17
C GLY A 87 17.34 -7.85 8.86
N PRO A 88 17.16 -9.18 8.94
CA PRO A 88 17.06 -10.03 7.77
C PRO A 88 15.74 -9.84 7.03
N ILE A 89 15.81 -9.80 5.70
CA ILE A 89 14.66 -9.67 4.81
C ILE A 89 14.83 -10.59 3.59
N ALA A 90 13.75 -11.16 3.07
CA ALA A 90 13.75 -11.89 1.82
C ALA A 90 13.02 -11.08 0.75
N PHE A 91 13.71 -10.73 -0.33
CA PHE A 91 13.13 -10.02 -1.47
C PHE A 91 12.70 -10.99 -2.54
N ARG A 92 11.41 -10.94 -2.90
CA ARG A 92 10.84 -11.66 -4.04
C ARG A 92 10.69 -10.73 -5.23
N ARG A 93 11.09 -11.18 -6.43
CA ARG A 93 10.84 -10.46 -7.68
C ARG A 93 9.37 -10.49 -8.04
N ILE A 94 8.79 -9.33 -8.33
CA ILE A 94 7.43 -9.19 -8.84
C ILE A 94 7.45 -8.61 -10.25
N GLU A 95 6.45 -8.99 -11.03
CA GLU A 95 6.12 -8.32 -12.29
C GLU A 95 5.00 -7.33 -12.04
N VAL A 96 5.19 -6.10 -12.52
CA VAL A 96 4.20 -5.02 -12.37
C VAL A 96 3.40 -4.78 -13.63
N TYR A 97 3.76 -5.40 -14.76
CA TYR A 97 3.04 -5.26 -16.03
C TYR A 97 2.21 -6.50 -16.33
N ALA A 98 1.00 -6.29 -16.86
CA ALA A 98 0.27 -7.37 -17.51
C ALA A 98 1.07 -7.84 -18.75
N PRO A 99 0.99 -9.12 -19.13
CA PRO A 99 1.71 -9.65 -20.30
C PRO A 99 1.42 -8.84 -21.57
N ASP A 100 0.19 -8.38 -21.73
CA ASP A 100 -0.35 -7.63 -22.86
C ASP A 100 -0.31 -6.09 -22.69
N ALA A 101 0.29 -5.57 -21.60
CA ALA A 101 0.36 -4.14 -21.33
C ALA A 101 1.09 -3.36 -22.43
N ARG A 102 0.47 -2.32 -22.98
CA ARG A 102 1.11 -1.40 -23.93
C ARG A 102 1.14 0.00 -23.38
N ILE A 103 2.25 0.71 -23.57
CA ILE A 103 2.39 2.10 -23.14
C ILE A 103 2.37 2.96 -24.38
N TYR A 104 1.48 3.95 -24.41
CA TYR A 104 1.34 4.85 -25.53
C TYR A 104 1.62 6.28 -25.08
N ARG A 105 2.45 6.99 -25.84
CA ARG A 105 2.46 8.45 -25.86
C ARG A 105 1.32 8.92 -26.75
N VAL A 106 0.49 9.81 -26.23
CA VAL A 106 -0.53 10.52 -27.00
C VAL A 106 -0.07 11.97 -27.12
N ASP A 107 0.13 12.44 -28.34
CA ASP A 107 0.54 13.81 -28.65
C ASP A 107 -0.30 14.38 -29.80
N ALA A 108 0.10 15.53 -30.34
CA ALA A 108 -0.60 16.19 -31.44
C ALA A 108 -0.54 15.41 -32.77
N ASP A 109 0.47 14.54 -32.94
CA ASP A 109 0.71 13.76 -34.15
C ASP A 109 0.01 12.39 -34.10
N GLY A 110 -0.38 11.96 -32.89
CA GLY A 110 -1.28 10.83 -32.68
C GLY A 110 -0.90 9.96 -31.49
N VAL A 111 -1.05 8.64 -31.67
CA VAL A 111 -0.79 7.64 -30.64
C VAL A 111 0.44 6.83 -31.04
N HIS A 112 1.47 6.85 -30.20
CA HIS A 112 2.76 6.22 -30.46
C HIS A 112 3.12 5.26 -29.33
N GLU A 113 3.39 4.00 -29.64
CA GLU A 113 3.85 3.04 -28.63
C GLU A 113 5.26 3.41 -28.13
N VAL A 114 5.45 3.36 -26.81
CA VAL A 114 6.72 3.62 -26.12
C VAL A 114 7.07 2.41 -25.25
N PRO A 115 8.36 2.15 -24.97
CA PRO A 115 8.76 0.99 -24.20
C PRO A 115 8.26 1.05 -22.75
N ARG A 116 8.00 -0.14 -22.17
CA ARG A 116 7.80 -0.32 -20.72
C ARG A 116 9.07 0.05 -19.96
N SER A 117 8.93 0.32 -18.66
CA SER A 117 10.08 0.51 -17.79
C SER A 117 10.94 -0.77 -17.73
N THR A 118 12.25 -0.60 -17.73
CA THR A 118 13.23 -1.68 -17.53
C THR A 118 13.54 -1.92 -16.06
N ARG A 119 12.89 -1.19 -15.14
CA ARG A 119 13.15 -1.29 -13.71
C ARG A 119 12.81 -2.67 -13.15
N ALA A 120 13.57 -3.05 -12.14
CA ALA A 120 13.34 -4.20 -11.30
C ALA A 120 12.43 -3.83 -10.14
N HIS A 121 11.49 -4.69 -9.79
CA HIS A 121 10.56 -4.49 -8.68
C HIS A 121 10.56 -5.70 -7.75
N LEU A 122 10.78 -5.46 -6.46
CA LEU A 122 10.87 -6.49 -5.45
C LEU A 122 9.93 -6.19 -4.28
N ILE A 123 9.37 -7.24 -3.68
CA ILE A 123 8.70 -7.17 -2.38
C ILE A 123 9.54 -7.92 -1.36
N GLY A 124 10.04 -7.18 -0.38
CA GLY A 124 10.77 -7.67 0.79
C GLY A 124 9.82 -8.02 1.92
N ILE A 125 10.06 -9.15 2.58
CA ILE A 125 9.34 -9.57 3.80
C ILE A 125 10.38 -9.95 4.86
N SER A 126 10.28 -9.37 6.06
CA SER A 126 11.16 -9.73 7.18
C SER A 126 10.92 -11.16 7.64
N ALA A 127 11.90 -11.75 8.34
CA ALA A 127 11.80 -13.14 8.80
C ALA A 127 10.57 -13.42 9.69
N ASP A 128 10.12 -12.44 10.47
CA ASP A 128 8.91 -12.50 11.30
C ASP A 128 7.62 -12.13 10.56
N GLY A 129 7.72 -11.70 9.30
CA GLY A 129 6.61 -11.23 8.47
C GLY A 129 6.03 -9.86 8.86
N ALA A 130 6.60 -9.20 9.88
CA ALA A 130 6.09 -7.96 10.44
C ALA A 130 6.40 -6.73 9.57
N THR A 131 7.52 -6.75 8.85
CA THR A 131 7.92 -5.67 7.94
C THR A 131 7.78 -6.10 6.49
N ARG A 132 7.25 -5.19 5.67
CA ARG A 132 7.25 -5.32 4.22
C ARG A 132 7.86 -4.11 3.55
N VAL A 133 8.58 -4.34 2.46
CA VAL A 133 9.29 -3.30 1.71
C VAL A 133 9.02 -3.49 0.23
N GLY A 134 8.60 -2.44 -0.47
CA GLY A 134 8.64 -2.39 -1.93
C GLY A 134 9.93 -1.71 -2.35
N LEU A 135 10.73 -2.38 -3.17
CA LEU A 135 11.99 -1.86 -3.70
C LEU A 135 11.95 -1.88 -5.23
N SER A 136 12.13 -0.71 -5.84
CA SER A 136 12.27 -0.52 -7.26
C SER A 136 13.66 0.01 -7.60
N PHE A 137 14.27 -0.47 -8.67
CA PHE A 137 15.60 0.00 -9.07
C PHE A 137 15.91 -0.24 -10.54
N ASP A 138 16.88 0.51 -11.06
CA ASP A 138 17.49 0.22 -12.36
C ASP A 138 18.43 -1.00 -12.25
N PRO A 139 18.20 -2.11 -12.98
CA PRO A 139 19.09 -3.27 -12.94
C PRO A 139 20.55 -2.95 -13.27
N ALA A 140 20.82 -1.91 -14.06
CA ALA A 140 22.18 -1.48 -14.37
C ALA A 140 22.85 -0.70 -13.24
N GLY A 141 22.09 -0.21 -12.25
CA GLY A 141 22.61 0.51 -11.08
C GLY A 141 23.03 1.95 -11.38
N ALA A 142 22.55 2.54 -12.48
CA ALA A 142 22.82 3.93 -12.81
C ALA A 142 22.04 4.87 -11.88
N ASP A 143 20.74 4.57 -11.70
CA ASP A 143 19.83 5.40 -10.91
C ASP A 143 19.70 4.91 -9.47
N ALA A 144 19.34 5.84 -8.58
CA ALA A 144 19.05 5.52 -7.19
C ALA A 144 17.87 4.54 -7.09
N PRO A 145 17.97 3.51 -6.22
CA PRO A 145 16.82 2.70 -5.87
C PRO A 145 15.79 3.55 -5.13
N ILE A 146 14.53 3.21 -5.32
CA ILE A 146 13.39 3.81 -4.64
C ILE A 146 12.71 2.72 -3.85
N GLY A 147 12.45 2.96 -2.57
CA GLY A 147 11.67 2.02 -1.79
C GLY A 147 11.04 2.63 -0.56
N SER A 148 10.02 1.94 -0.07
CA SER A 148 9.34 2.27 1.15
C SER A 148 8.77 1.01 1.77
N GLY A 149 8.43 1.09 3.05
CA GLY A 149 7.91 -0.04 3.77
C GLY A 149 7.10 0.38 4.98
N SER A 150 6.57 -0.64 5.64
CA SER A 150 5.89 -0.52 6.92
C SER A 150 6.25 -1.72 7.76
N GLY A 151 6.50 -1.46 9.04
CA GLY A 151 6.80 -2.46 10.05
C GLY A 151 6.44 -1.95 11.45
N PRO A 152 6.88 -2.63 12.52
CA PRO A 152 6.55 -2.26 13.90
C PRO A 152 6.97 -0.84 14.31
N ALA A 153 7.96 -0.25 13.64
CA ALA A 153 8.39 1.14 13.84
C ALA A 153 7.54 2.18 13.07
N GLY A 154 6.49 1.73 12.38
CA GLY A 154 5.65 2.55 11.51
C GLY A 154 6.10 2.52 10.04
N PRO A 155 5.51 3.40 9.20
CA PRO A 155 5.90 3.54 7.81
C PRO A 155 7.26 4.23 7.69
N PHE A 156 8.02 3.90 6.63
CA PHE A 156 9.32 4.49 6.35
C PHE A 156 9.58 4.56 4.84
N VAL A 157 10.44 5.50 4.45
CA VAL A 157 10.97 5.66 3.09
C VAL A 157 12.47 5.37 3.13
N LEU A 158 12.99 4.77 2.06
CA LEU A 158 14.42 4.54 1.89
C LEU A 158 15.05 5.74 1.20
N ASN A 159 15.87 6.48 1.94
CA ASN A 159 16.78 7.46 1.34
C ASN A 159 18.01 6.73 0.81
N ALA A 160 18.22 6.83 -0.51
CA ALA A 160 19.37 6.23 -1.17
C ALA A 160 20.46 7.27 -1.42
N ARG A 161 21.69 6.97 -0.98
CA ARG A 161 22.88 7.79 -1.21
C ARG A 161 23.94 6.96 -1.91
N ARG A 162 24.56 7.52 -2.96
CA ARG A 162 25.70 6.91 -3.63
C ARG A 162 26.95 6.96 -2.73
N GLN A 163 27.63 5.83 -2.58
CA GLN A 163 28.94 5.75 -1.92
C GLN A 163 29.89 4.93 -2.81
N GLY A 164 30.66 5.61 -3.66
CA GLY A 164 31.46 4.94 -4.69
C GLY A 164 30.56 4.19 -5.68
N ALA A 165 30.81 2.90 -5.87
CA ALA A 165 29.97 2.06 -6.73
C ALA A 165 28.65 1.65 -6.06
N ASP A 166 28.57 1.72 -4.73
CA ASP A 166 27.50 1.12 -3.94
C ASP A 166 26.40 2.12 -3.56
N TRP A 167 25.26 1.60 -3.12
CA TRP A 167 24.15 2.37 -2.60
C TRP A 167 24.02 2.17 -1.09
N VAL A 168 24.00 3.27 -0.34
CA VAL A 168 23.63 3.27 1.08
C VAL A 168 22.15 3.61 1.18
N LEU A 169 21.37 2.71 1.77
CA LEU A 169 19.94 2.90 2.02
C LEU A 169 19.73 3.17 3.49
N THR A 170 19.05 4.27 3.81
CA THR A 170 18.67 4.61 5.19
C THR A 170 17.17 4.77 5.28
N ALA A 171 16.52 4.06 6.21
CA ALA A 171 15.11 4.23 6.51
C ALA A 171 14.89 5.51 7.32
N VAL A 172 14.07 6.40 6.77
CA VAL A 172 13.61 7.64 7.41
C VAL A 172 12.08 7.63 7.48
N THR A 173 11.50 8.44 8.37
CA THR A 173 10.03 8.60 8.37
C THR A 173 9.58 9.28 7.06
N PRO A 174 8.35 9.04 6.58
CA PRO A 174 7.82 9.73 5.41
C PRO A 174 7.92 11.26 5.54
N GLU A 175 7.71 11.79 6.75
CA GLU A 175 7.80 13.22 7.02
C GLU A 175 9.24 13.75 6.93
N ALA A 176 10.23 12.96 7.37
CA ALA A 176 11.65 13.33 7.30
C ALA A 176 12.25 13.15 5.89
N ALA A 177 11.58 12.41 5.01
CA ALA A 177 11.98 12.25 3.61
C ALA A 177 11.63 13.47 2.73
N LEU A 178 10.78 14.37 3.23
CA LEU A 178 10.33 15.54 2.48
C LEU A 178 11.44 16.61 2.40
N PRO A 179 11.58 17.30 1.26
CA PRO A 179 12.45 18.47 1.19
C PRO A 179 12.02 19.57 2.16
N GLU A 180 12.96 20.40 2.59
CA GLU A 180 12.67 21.54 3.46
C GLU A 180 11.61 22.47 2.83
N GLY A 181 10.61 22.85 3.63
CA GLY A 181 9.50 23.70 3.18
C GLY A 181 8.41 23.00 2.36
N VAL A 182 8.54 21.69 2.09
CA VAL A 182 7.51 20.92 1.38
C VAL A 182 6.55 20.27 2.37
N THR A 183 5.28 20.65 2.29
CA THR A 183 4.19 20.03 3.07
C THR A 183 3.16 19.43 2.11
N PRO A 184 3.06 18.08 2.03
CA PRO A 184 2.00 17.41 1.29
C PRO A 184 0.62 17.80 1.83
N GLN A 185 -0.28 18.16 0.93
CA GLN A 185 -1.66 18.50 1.23
C GLN A 185 -2.59 17.43 0.66
N PHE A 186 -3.22 16.67 1.54
CA PHE A 186 -4.25 15.71 1.17
C PHE A 186 -5.61 16.36 1.37
N THR A 187 -6.37 16.49 0.30
CA THR A 187 -7.72 17.06 0.37
C THR A 187 -8.75 15.94 0.46
N PRO A 188 -9.53 15.83 1.56
CA PRO A 188 -10.53 14.79 1.70
C PRO A 188 -11.64 14.93 0.66
N ASN A 189 -12.22 13.81 0.28
CA ASN A 189 -13.39 13.77 -0.58
C ASN A 189 -14.32 12.67 -0.07
N ALA A 190 -15.63 12.91 -0.04
CA ALA A 190 -16.54 11.92 0.54
C ALA A 190 -16.64 10.64 -0.30
N ASP A 191 -17.05 9.53 0.34
CA ASP A 191 -17.55 8.28 -0.28
C ASP A 191 -18.80 8.58 -1.16
N THR A 192 -18.66 9.38 -2.21
CA THR A 192 -19.81 10.01 -2.91
C THR A 192 -20.42 9.13 -3.99
N ALA A 193 -19.68 8.13 -4.47
CA ALA A 193 -20.00 7.44 -5.71
C ALA A 193 -20.33 5.96 -5.45
N VAL A 194 -21.51 5.67 -4.90
CA VAL A 194 -22.02 4.28 -4.85
C VAL A 194 -22.49 3.91 -6.26
N ALA A 195 -21.78 2.99 -6.92
CA ALA A 195 -22.30 2.39 -8.15
C ALA A 195 -23.57 1.61 -7.81
N PRO A 196 -24.67 1.71 -8.59
CA PRO A 196 -25.90 0.95 -8.30
C PRO A 196 -25.58 -0.53 -8.11
N ASP A 197 -26.14 -1.16 -7.07
CA ASP A 197 -25.77 -2.51 -6.64
C ASP A 197 -25.72 -3.50 -7.81
N TYR A 198 -24.53 -4.06 -8.08
CA TYR A 198 -24.39 -5.22 -8.97
C TYR A 198 -24.12 -6.43 -8.09
N VAL A 199 -25.10 -7.33 -8.06
CA VAL A 199 -24.88 -8.70 -7.63
C VAL A 199 -24.34 -9.42 -8.86
N ALA A 200 -23.07 -9.82 -8.84
CA ALA A 200 -22.56 -10.73 -9.86
C ALA A 200 -23.48 -11.97 -9.88
N PRO A 201 -23.89 -12.49 -11.05
CA PRO A 201 -24.52 -13.80 -11.07
C PRO A 201 -23.53 -14.78 -10.47
N VAL A 202 -23.88 -15.30 -9.29
CA VAL A 202 -23.16 -16.38 -8.64
C VAL A 202 -23.21 -17.54 -9.61
N LEU A 203 -22.09 -17.82 -10.30
CA LEU A 203 -21.91 -19.17 -10.82
C LEU A 203 -21.76 -20.05 -9.59
N ASP A 204 -22.84 -20.77 -9.28
CA ASP A 204 -22.88 -21.76 -8.21
C ASP A 204 -21.98 -22.94 -8.59
N LEU A 205 -20.66 -22.77 -8.42
CA LEU A 205 -19.77 -23.90 -8.25
C LEU A 205 -19.87 -24.33 -6.79
N ALA A 206 -20.91 -25.11 -6.51
CA ALA A 206 -20.96 -26.00 -5.36
C ALA A 206 -19.77 -26.98 -5.46
N GLY A 207 -18.64 -26.56 -4.90
CA GLY A 207 -17.41 -27.33 -4.84
C GLY A 207 -16.60 -26.83 -3.65
N THR A 208 -16.45 -27.69 -2.66
CA THR A 208 -15.65 -27.46 -1.44
C THR A 208 -14.32 -26.82 -1.77
N THR A 209 -14.09 -25.60 -1.28
CA THR A 209 -12.81 -24.89 -1.36
C THR A 209 -11.74 -25.72 -0.65
N PRO A 210 -10.71 -26.24 -1.36
CA PRO A 210 -9.61 -26.91 -0.69
C PRO A 210 -8.82 -25.87 0.11
N ALA A 211 -8.62 -26.12 1.40
CA ALA A 211 -7.62 -25.41 2.18
C ALA A 211 -6.23 -25.84 1.69
N GLY A 212 -5.61 -25.02 0.85
CA GLY A 212 -4.27 -25.22 0.28
C GLY A 212 -3.80 -23.97 -0.45
N ALA A 213 -2.50 -23.72 -0.49
CA ALA A 213 -1.91 -22.56 -1.15
C ALA A 213 -2.32 -22.45 -2.64
N GLY A 214 -2.76 -21.26 -3.07
CA GLY A 214 -3.24 -20.94 -4.42
C GLY A 214 -4.68 -20.44 -4.35
N TYR A 215 -5.01 -19.18 -4.64
CA TYR A 215 -4.77 -18.50 -5.91
C TYR A 215 -4.55 -17.00 -5.69
N ALA A 216 -3.42 -16.45 -6.12
CA ALA A 216 -3.29 -14.99 -6.22
C ALA A 216 -4.24 -14.52 -7.34
N SER A 217 -5.17 -13.63 -6.98
CA SER A 217 -5.99 -12.97 -8.01
C SER A 217 -5.14 -11.86 -8.65
N MET A 218 -5.27 -11.67 -9.95
CA MET A 218 -4.59 -10.60 -10.66
C MET A 218 -5.61 -9.58 -11.16
N ALA A 219 -5.36 -8.31 -10.86
CA ALA A 219 -6.15 -7.19 -11.35
C ALA A 219 -5.31 -6.36 -12.33
N VAL A 220 -5.69 -6.38 -13.61
CA VAL A 220 -5.13 -5.52 -14.64
C VAL A 220 -5.77 -4.14 -14.55
N ILE A 221 -4.94 -3.14 -14.29
CA ILE A 221 -5.37 -1.76 -14.11
C ILE A 221 -4.86 -0.95 -15.29
N ALA A 222 -5.78 -0.48 -16.13
CA ALA A 222 -5.43 0.43 -17.20
C ALA A 222 -5.19 1.84 -16.62
N VAL A 223 -4.30 2.60 -17.25
CA VAL A 223 -3.88 3.91 -16.74
C VAL A 223 -4.05 4.94 -17.86
N ASP A 224 -4.62 6.08 -17.53
CA ASP A 224 -4.57 7.27 -18.36
C ASP A 224 -3.90 8.39 -17.57
N THR A 225 -3.23 9.31 -18.25
CA THR A 225 -2.75 10.55 -17.64
C THR A 225 -3.46 11.73 -18.29
N ASP A 226 -3.57 12.84 -17.57
CA ASP A 226 -3.84 14.13 -18.22
C ASP A 226 -2.52 14.80 -18.67
N ASN A 227 -2.63 15.89 -19.43
CA ASN A 227 -1.49 16.63 -19.93
C ASN A 227 -0.78 17.46 -18.85
N GLU A 228 -1.49 17.84 -17.80
CA GLU A 228 -0.97 18.52 -16.62
C GLU A 228 0.04 17.63 -15.88
N LEU A 229 -0.30 16.37 -15.60
CA LEU A 229 0.62 15.44 -14.94
C LEU A 229 1.90 15.26 -15.78
N MET A 230 1.72 15.02 -17.07
CA MET A 230 2.85 14.80 -17.98
C MET A 230 3.75 16.02 -18.08
N SER A 231 3.18 17.21 -18.20
CA SER A 231 3.96 18.45 -18.33
C SER A 231 4.60 18.87 -17.01
N GLU A 232 3.84 18.93 -15.91
CA GLU A 232 4.31 19.48 -14.63
C GLU A 232 5.29 18.56 -13.91
N ARG A 233 5.00 17.26 -13.84
CA ARG A 233 5.84 16.32 -13.10
C ARG A 233 7.01 15.82 -13.92
N PHE A 234 6.77 15.56 -15.20
CA PHE A 234 7.71 14.82 -16.05
C PHE A 234 8.31 15.66 -17.16
N SER A 235 7.90 16.92 -17.36
CA SER A 235 8.32 17.72 -18.51
C SER A 235 8.10 16.97 -19.84
N ASN A 236 7.00 16.21 -19.93
CA ASN A 236 6.62 15.31 -21.02
C ASN A 236 7.60 14.13 -21.28
N ASN A 237 8.51 13.83 -20.34
CA ASN A 237 9.41 12.69 -20.45
C ASN A 237 8.66 11.36 -20.18
N THR A 238 8.32 10.65 -21.25
CA THR A 238 7.56 9.40 -21.18
C THR A 238 8.33 8.26 -20.53
N ALA A 239 9.67 8.24 -20.60
CA ALA A 239 10.48 7.23 -19.92
C ALA A 239 10.41 7.39 -18.39
N GLN A 240 10.51 8.63 -17.89
CA GLN A 240 10.37 8.92 -16.47
C GLN A 240 8.94 8.65 -15.98
N ALA A 241 7.91 9.05 -16.74
CA ALA A 241 6.52 8.77 -16.40
C ALA A 241 6.25 7.25 -16.32
N THR A 242 6.72 6.49 -17.32
CA THR A 242 6.55 5.03 -17.35
C THR A 242 7.23 4.35 -16.17
N ALA A 243 8.45 4.76 -15.82
CA ALA A 243 9.17 4.25 -14.65
C ALA A 243 8.47 4.60 -13.33
N TRP A 244 7.95 5.82 -13.21
CA TRP A 244 7.25 6.27 -12.01
C TRP A 244 5.93 5.52 -11.79
N ILE A 245 5.17 5.27 -12.86
CA ILE A 245 3.94 4.47 -12.77
C ILE A 245 4.27 3.01 -12.40
N ALA A 246 5.31 2.41 -12.98
CA ALA A 246 5.75 1.06 -12.60
C ALA A 246 6.11 0.98 -11.10
N ASP A 247 6.82 1.98 -10.58
CA ASP A 247 7.15 2.08 -9.16
C ASP A 247 5.90 2.25 -8.28
N LEU A 248 4.91 3.01 -8.73
CA LEU A 248 3.63 3.17 -8.06
C LEU A 248 2.94 1.80 -7.86
N PHE A 249 2.88 0.97 -8.89
CA PHE A 249 2.32 -0.39 -8.80
C PHE A 249 3.12 -1.29 -7.86
N ALA A 250 4.44 -1.20 -7.87
CA ALA A 250 5.28 -1.94 -6.92
C ALA A 250 4.98 -1.56 -5.46
N GLN A 251 4.82 -0.27 -5.17
CA GLN A 251 4.47 0.21 -3.83
C GLN A 251 3.06 -0.20 -3.40
N MET A 252 2.06 -0.08 -4.28
CA MET A 252 0.69 -0.53 -3.96
C MET A 252 0.63 -2.05 -3.70
N ASN A 253 1.41 -2.84 -4.42
CA ASN A 253 1.47 -4.30 -4.26
C ASN A 253 1.98 -4.76 -2.89
N ILE A 254 2.68 -3.91 -2.12
CA ILE A 254 3.02 -4.20 -0.71
C ILE A 254 1.76 -4.55 0.09
N THR A 255 0.70 -3.75 -0.12
CA THR A 255 -0.56 -3.84 0.60
C THR A 255 -1.51 -4.86 -0.03
N TYR A 256 -1.73 -4.77 -1.34
CA TYR A 256 -2.73 -5.60 -2.03
C TYR A 256 -2.38 -7.09 -2.02
N GLN A 257 -1.09 -7.43 -2.15
CA GLN A 257 -0.67 -8.83 -2.04
C GLN A 257 -0.76 -9.34 -0.60
N ARG A 258 -0.39 -8.52 0.40
CA ARG A 258 -0.47 -8.92 1.81
C ARG A 258 -1.91 -9.14 2.25
N ASP A 259 -2.76 -8.15 2.01
CA ASP A 259 -4.06 -8.05 2.67
C ASP A 259 -5.16 -8.73 1.87
N LEU A 260 -5.07 -8.67 0.54
CA LEU A 260 -6.14 -9.13 -0.35
C LEU A 260 -5.76 -10.38 -1.14
N ASN A 261 -4.49 -10.80 -1.11
CA ASN A 261 -3.95 -11.83 -1.99
C ASN A 261 -4.20 -11.48 -3.48
N VAL A 262 -4.04 -10.19 -3.81
CA VAL A 262 -4.21 -9.64 -5.15
C VAL A 262 -2.90 -9.07 -5.65
N THR A 263 -2.46 -9.49 -6.84
CA THR A 263 -1.40 -8.83 -7.60
C THR A 263 -2.04 -7.75 -8.49
N LEU A 264 -1.70 -6.49 -8.24
CA LEU A 264 -2.02 -5.39 -9.15
C LEU A 264 -0.99 -5.38 -10.28
N VAL A 265 -1.45 -5.37 -11.53
CA VAL A 265 -0.57 -5.24 -12.70
C VAL A 265 -1.05 -4.09 -13.59
N GLN A 266 -0.11 -3.29 -14.06
CA GLN A 266 -0.30 -2.21 -15.00
C GLN A 266 -0.68 -2.78 -16.36
N GLY A 267 -1.85 -2.38 -16.86
CA GLY A 267 -2.34 -2.69 -18.19
C GLY A 267 -1.94 -1.63 -19.21
N THR A 268 -2.76 -1.47 -20.26
CA THR A 268 -2.57 -0.41 -21.24
C THR A 268 -2.53 0.96 -20.56
N THR A 269 -1.53 1.77 -20.91
CA THR A 269 -1.26 3.08 -20.33
C THR A 269 -1.21 4.14 -21.42
N PHE A 270 -1.95 5.23 -21.27
CA PHE A 270 -1.89 6.40 -22.14
C PHE A 270 -1.20 7.56 -21.41
N LEU A 271 -0.09 8.03 -21.96
CA LEU A 271 0.69 9.17 -21.49
C LEU A 271 0.37 10.37 -22.38
N ARG A 272 -0.52 11.25 -21.94
CA ARG A 272 -0.99 12.39 -22.73
C ARG A 272 -0.04 13.57 -22.61
N THR A 273 0.78 13.78 -23.64
CA THR A 273 1.81 14.85 -23.71
C THR A 273 1.36 16.07 -24.50
N ALA A 274 0.14 16.04 -25.04
CA ALA A 274 -0.58 17.14 -25.66
C ALA A 274 -2.01 17.18 -25.10
N ALA A 275 -2.85 18.10 -25.58
CA ALA A 275 -4.21 18.29 -25.12
C ALA A 275 -4.97 16.96 -24.95
N ASP A 276 -5.54 16.77 -23.76
CA ASP A 276 -6.28 15.57 -23.38
C ASP A 276 -7.81 15.78 -23.47
N PRO A 277 -8.62 14.71 -23.35
CA PRO A 277 -10.07 14.76 -23.51
C PRO A 277 -10.81 15.12 -22.22
N TYR A 278 -10.11 15.47 -21.13
CA TYR A 278 -10.66 15.72 -19.81
C TYR A 278 -10.73 17.23 -19.56
N ALA A 279 -11.85 17.87 -19.89
CA ALA A 279 -12.00 19.31 -19.78
C ALA A 279 -12.21 19.78 -18.33
N ASN A 280 -12.64 18.91 -17.43
CA ASN A 280 -12.94 19.29 -16.06
C ASN A 280 -11.67 19.54 -15.22
N THR A 281 -11.56 20.75 -14.67
CA THR A 281 -10.43 21.24 -13.86
C THR A 281 -10.77 21.37 -12.37
N ASP A 282 -11.83 20.72 -11.90
CA ASP A 282 -12.23 20.73 -10.49
C ASP A 282 -11.06 20.28 -9.61
N SER A 283 -10.93 20.92 -8.46
CA SER A 283 -10.02 20.49 -7.40
C SER A 283 -10.65 20.83 -6.04
N PRO A 284 -10.77 19.87 -5.10
CA PRO A 284 -10.30 18.48 -5.19
C PRO A 284 -11.03 17.64 -6.25
N ALA A 285 -10.54 16.43 -6.50
CA ALA A 285 -11.11 15.47 -7.43
C ALA A 285 -12.62 15.36 -7.22
N SER A 286 -13.40 15.47 -8.29
CA SER A 286 -14.86 15.62 -8.16
C SER A 286 -15.65 14.49 -8.83
N GLN A 287 -16.91 14.34 -8.43
CA GLN A 287 -17.85 13.45 -9.12
C GLN A 287 -17.98 13.79 -10.61
N ALA A 288 -17.83 15.07 -10.99
CA ALA A 288 -17.89 15.49 -12.37
C ALA A 288 -16.67 15.00 -13.17
N GLN A 289 -15.45 15.07 -12.60
CA GLN A 289 -14.26 14.48 -13.21
C GLN A 289 -14.36 12.95 -13.31
N LEU A 290 -14.85 12.29 -12.26
CA LEU A 290 -15.03 10.83 -12.27
C LEU A 290 -16.02 10.38 -13.36
N THR A 291 -17.10 11.16 -13.54
CA THR A 291 -18.11 10.91 -14.57
C THR A 291 -17.56 11.19 -15.97
N GLU A 292 -16.82 12.30 -16.16
CA GLU A 292 -16.15 12.63 -17.42
C GLU A 292 -15.18 11.52 -17.85
N PHE A 293 -14.29 11.11 -16.93
CA PHE A 293 -13.33 10.04 -17.18
C PHE A 293 -14.03 8.72 -17.54
N GLY A 294 -15.02 8.30 -16.73
CA GLY A 294 -15.79 7.09 -16.97
C GLY A 294 -16.51 7.10 -18.32
N ASN A 295 -17.15 8.22 -18.68
CA ASN A 295 -17.85 8.37 -19.96
C ASN A 295 -16.89 8.30 -21.16
N TYR A 296 -15.74 8.97 -21.08
CA TYR A 296 -14.74 8.92 -22.14
C TYR A 296 -14.19 7.50 -22.33
N TRP A 297 -13.82 6.82 -21.24
CA TRP A 297 -13.31 5.45 -21.31
C TRP A 297 -14.36 4.45 -21.78
N GLN A 298 -15.61 4.61 -21.37
CA GLN A 298 -16.71 3.81 -21.89
C GLN A 298 -16.84 3.99 -23.41
N ALA A 299 -16.88 5.22 -23.90
CA ALA A 299 -17.11 5.50 -25.31
C ALA A 299 -15.95 5.04 -26.22
N ASN A 300 -14.70 5.12 -25.73
CA ASN A 300 -13.52 4.92 -26.58
C ASN A 300 -12.82 3.57 -26.39
N TYR A 301 -12.93 2.96 -25.20
CA TYR A 301 -12.08 1.83 -24.82
C TYR A 301 -12.83 0.63 -24.22
N SER A 302 -14.17 0.65 -24.13
CA SER A 302 -14.94 -0.48 -23.58
C SER A 302 -15.24 -1.59 -24.58
N SER A 303 -15.25 -1.29 -25.89
CA SER A 303 -15.65 -2.22 -26.94
C SER A 303 -15.06 -1.85 -28.31
N GLY A 304 -15.24 -2.73 -29.30
CA GLY A 304 -14.75 -2.52 -30.67
C GLY A 304 -13.24 -2.73 -30.81
N ALA A 305 -12.68 -2.24 -31.93
CA ALA A 305 -11.26 -2.43 -32.26
C ALA A 305 -10.29 -1.73 -31.28
N ASN A 306 -10.78 -0.75 -30.52
CA ASN A 306 -10.00 0.02 -29.55
C ASN A 306 -10.21 -0.46 -28.11
N ALA A 307 -10.90 -1.58 -27.90
CA ALA A 307 -11.16 -2.10 -26.55
C ALA A 307 -9.85 -2.34 -25.79
N VAL A 308 -9.79 -1.85 -24.55
CA VAL A 308 -8.64 -2.02 -23.66
C VAL A 308 -8.96 -3.11 -22.62
N PRO A 309 -8.25 -4.25 -22.62
CA PRO A 309 -8.44 -5.29 -21.60
C PRO A 309 -8.04 -4.79 -20.21
N ARG A 310 -8.99 -4.82 -19.27
CA ARG A 310 -8.78 -4.35 -17.89
C ARG A 310 -9.86 -4.84 -16.93
N GLN A 311 -9.52 -4.82 -15.65
CA GLN A 311 -10.47 -4.92 -14.53
C GLN A 311 -10.88 -3.54 -14.02
N PHE A 312 -9.93 -2.61 -13.97
CA PHE A 312 -10.13 -1.22 -13.53
C PHE A 312 -9.39 -0.25 -14.46
N ALA A 313 -9.81 1.01 -14.51
CA ALA A 313 -9.05 2.10 -15.12
C ALA A 313 -8.90 3.26 -14.14
N MET A 314 -7.74 3.89 -14.13
CA MET A 314 -7.49 5.09 -13.32
C MET A 314 -7.00 6.24 -14.19
N LEU A 315 -7.45 7.45 -13.87
CA LEU A 315 -6.79 8.67 -14.32
C LEU A 315 -5.77 9.09 -13.26
N LEU A 316 -4.53 9.28 -13.67
CA LEU A 316 -3.48 9.95 -12.91
C LEU A 316 -3.39 11.39 -13.42
N SER A 317 -3.78 12.33 -12.57
CA SER A 317 -4.03 13.73 -12.95
C SER A 317 -3.07 14.68 -12.24
N GLY A 318 -2.62 15.70 -12.95
CA GLY A 318 -1.87 16.83 -12.42
C GLY A 318 -2.75 18.04 -12.07
N LYS A 319 -4.06 17.98 -12.34
CA LYS A 319 -5.02 19.07 -12.08
C LYS A 319 -5.26 19.24 -10.58
N SER A 320 -4.35 19.89 -9.88
CA SER A 320 -4.49 20.22 -8.46
C SER A 320 -4.06 21.68 -8.20
N PRO A 321 -4.35 22.26 -7.02
CA PRO A 321 -4.07 23.67 -6.75
C PRO A 321 -2.58 23.98 -6.60
N SER A 322 -1.76 22.94 -6.38
CA SER A 322 -0.31 23.05 -6.29
C SER A 322 0.34 21.68 -6.48
N GLY A 323 1.60 21.63 -6.90
CA GLY A 323 2.32 20.35 -6.99
C GLY A 323 2.50 19.60 -5.65
N ASN A 324 2.19 20.26 -4.53
CA ASN A 324 2.17 19.66 -3.19
C ASN A 324 0.78 19.18 -2.76
N SER A 325 -0.23 19.25 -3.62
CA SER A 325 -1.60 18.88 -3.31
C SER A 325 -2.00 17.60 -4.03
N ALA A 326 -2.74 16.73 -3.33
CA ALA A 326 -3.31 15.51 -3.88
C ALA A 326 -4.74 15.29 -3.36
N SER A 327 -5.55 14.62 -4.17
CA SER A 327 -6.89 14.17 -3.82
C SER A 327 -7.32 13.04 -4.74
N GLY A 328 -8.40 12.34 -4.40
CA GLY A 328 -8.90 11.25 -5.21
C GLY A 328 -10.41 11.11 -5.10
N ILE A 329 -10.95 10.35 -6.05
CA ILE A 329 -12.33 9.89 -6.04
C ILE A 329 -12.44 8.60 -6.85
N ALA A 330 -13.28 7.69 -6.39
CA ALA A 330 -13.52 6.42 -7.07
C ALA A 330 -14.95 5.94 -6.86
N TRP A 331 -15.45 5.16 -7.83
CA TRP A 331 -16.68 4.41 -7.65
C TRP A 331 -16.46 3.27 -6.66
N LEU A 332 -17.38 3.12 -5.73
CA LEU A 332 -17.34 2.05 -4.73
C LEU A 332 -17.79 0.71 -5.33
N ASN A 333 -17.04 -0.36 -5.06
CA ASN A 333 -17.40 -1.76 -5.38
C ASN A 333 -17.80 -1.97 -6.85
N ALA A 334 -16.94 -1.53 -7.75
CA ALA A 334 -17.20 -1.51 -9.18
C ALA A 334 -16.21 -2.42 -9.91
N TYR A 335 -16.37 -3.74 -9.79
CA TYR A 335 -15.52 -4.72 -10.49
C TYR A 335 -15.95 -4.92 -11.94
N CYS A 336 -15.02 -4.79 -12.90
CA CYS A 336 -15.20 -5.01 -14.34
C CYS A 336 -16.40 -4.32 -15.00
N ARG A 337 -16.88 -3.23 -14.40
CA ARG A 337 -17.97 -2.41 -14.94
C ARG A 337 -17.39 -1.38 -15.90
N THR A 338 -17.48 -1.70 -17.18
CA THR A 338 -16.96 -0.86 -18.27
C THR A 338 -18.06 -0.07 -18.99
N ALA A 339 -19.33 -0.38 -18.73
CA ALA A 339 -20.51 0.28 -19.31
C ALA A 339 -21.28 1.08 -18.24
N SER A 340 -21.85 2.22 -18.67
CA SER A 340 -22.57 3.27 -17.90
C SER A 340 -21.69 4.30 -17.16
N SER A 341 -22.29 5.47 -16.86
CA SER A 341 -21.72 6.53 -16.01
C SER A 341 -21.66 6.04 -14.56
N GLY A 342 -20.68 5.19 -14.27
CA GLY A 342 -20.60 4.41 -13.04
C GLY A 342 -19.87 3.10 -13.31
N GLY A 343 -18.66 2.94 -12.80
CA GLY A 343 -17.88 1.75 -13.17
C GLY A 343 -16.53 1.64 -12.50
N SER A 344 -15.69 0.74 -13.01
CA SER A 344 -14.36 0.41 -12.47
C SER A 344 -13.34 1.52 -12.68
N TYR A 345 -13.67 2.74 -12.24
CA TYR A 345 -12.94 3.97 -12.52
C TYR A 345 -12.55 4.70 -11.23
N SER A 346 -11.37 5.31 -11.26
CA SER A 346 -10.91 6.28 -10.27
C SER A 346 -10.22 7.47 -10.94
N VAL A 347 -10.30 8.63 -10.31
CA VAL A 347 -9.54 9.84 -10.68
C VAL A 347 -8.66 10.19 -9.50
N ASN A 348 -7.36 10.33 -9.75
CA ASN A 348 -6.34 10.53 -8.74
C ASN A 348 -5.53 11.77 -9.11
N GLN A 349 -5.81 12.89 -8.45
CA GLN A 349 -4.96 14.08 -8.54
C GLN A 349 -3.72 13.81 -7.68
N VAL A 350 -2.59 13.49 -8.32
CA VAL A 350 -1.36 13.10 -7.65
C VAL A 350 -0.40 14.29 -7.51
N PHE A 351 0.59 14.17 -6.63
CA PHE A 351 1.59 15.22 -6.43
C PHE A 351 2.42 15.42 -7.70
N THR A 352 2.40 16.63 -8.28
CA THR A 352 3.27 16.96 -9.42
C THR A 352 4.68 17.41 -8.98
N ASN A 353 4.87 17.76 -7.70
CA ASN A 353 6.21 18.02 -7.15
C ASN A 353 7.05 16.71 -7.10
N PRO A 354 8.17 16.62 -7.85
CA PRO A 354 9.02 15.44 -7.86
C PRO A 354 9.73 15.19 -6.52
N GLY A 355 9.85 16.20 -5.66
CA GLY A 355 10.41 16.09 -4.32
C GLY A 355 9.50 15.33 -3.34
N ILE A 356 8.22 15.14 -3.66
CA ILE A 356 7.33 14.25 -2.89
C ILE A 356 7.48 12.84 -3.45
N GLY A 357 7.91 11.92 -2.58
CA GLY A 357 8.18 10.53 -2.95
C GLY A 357 6.95 9.78 -3.47
N ILE A 358 7.22 8.77 -4.30
CA ILE A 358 6.21 7.84 -4.83
C ILE A 358 5.27 7.27 -3.76
N PRO A 359 5.71 6.89 -2.53
CA PRO A 359 4.83 6.32 -1.51
C PRO A 359 3.61 7.18 -1.17
N SER A 360 3.74 8.51 -1.21
CA SER A 360 2.62 9.43 -0.95
C SER A 360 1.56 9.38 -2.05
N SER A 361 1.98 9.23 -3.32
CA SER A 361 1.05 9.02 -4.44
C SER A 361 0.49 7.60 -4.44
N ALA A 362 1.29 6.60 -4.07
CA ALA A 362 0.86 5.21 -3.94
C ALA A 362 -0.21 5.05 -2.84
N PHE A 363 -0.12 5.84 -1.78
CA PHE A 363 -1.15 5.91 -0.75
C PHE A 363 -2.49 6.36 -1.33
N ILE A 364 -2.52 7.49 -2.06
CA ILE A 364 -3.77 8.01 -2.66
C ILE A 364 -4.32 7.06 -3.72
N VAL A 365 -3.50 6.62 -4.65
CA VAL A 365 -3.96 5.72 -5.72
C VAL A 365 -4.39 4.37 -5.17
N GLY A 366 -3.68 3.86 -4.15
CA GLY A 366 -4.06 2.65 -3.44
C GLY A 366 -5.37 2.79 -2.67
N HIS A 367 -5.66 3.97 -2.12
CA HIS A 367 -6.90 4.31 -1.43
C HIS A 367 -8.09 4.33 -2.39
N GLU A 368 -7.96 5.02 -3.53
CA GLU A 368 -9.03 5.08 -4.54
C GLU A 368 -9.29 3.72 -5.20
N LEU A 369 -8.24 2.94 -5.45
CA LEU A 369 -8.43 1.53 -5.83
C LEU A 369 -9.14 0.75 -4.70
N GLY A 370 -8.89 1.06 -3.43
CA GLY A 370 -9.57 0.43 -2.30
C GLY A 370 -11.08 0.61 -2.36
N HIS A 371 -11.55 1.81 -2.75
CA HIS A 371 -12.96 2.05 -3.05
C HIS A 371 -13.45 1.23 -4.24
N ASN A 372 -12.71 1.19 -5.36
CA ASN A 372 -13.08 0.33 -6.48
C ASN A 372 -13.25 -1.15 -6.08
N PHE A 373 -12.40 -1.63 -5.15
CA PHE A 373 -12.50 -2.98 -4.58
C PHE A 373 -13.62 -3.14 -3.53
N GLY A 374 -14.20 -2.04 -3.04
CA GLY A 374 -15.39 -2.03 -2.19
C GLY A 374 -15.18 -1.55 -0.74
N ALA A 375 -14.00 -1.01 -0.41
CA ALA A 375 -13.74 -0.47 0.91
C ALA A 375 -14.32 0.94 1.03
N ARG A 376 -14.97 1.23 2.16
CA ARG A 376 -15.34 2.59 2.54
C ARG A 376 -14.23 3.24 3.35
N HIS A 377 -14.35 4.53 3.63
CA HIS A 377 -13.51 5.11 4.67
C HIS A 377 -13.73 4.41 6.02
N THR A 378 -12.66 4.22 6.78
CA THR A 378 -12.69 3.56 8.10
C THR A 378 -13.57 4.28 9.13
N HIS A 379 -13.67 5.61 9.06
CA HIS A 379 -14.55 6.41 9.90
C HIS A 379 -16.03 6.37 9.44
N CYS A 380 -16.31 5.70 8.32
CA CYS A 380 -17.66 5.44 7.79
C CYS A 380 -18.02 3.95 7.80
N ALA A 381 -17.07 3.07 8.12
CA ALA A 381 -17.21 1.63 8.02
C ALA A 381 -17.32 0.99 9.40
N SER A 382 -18.25 0.05 9.56
CA SER A 382 -18.44 -0.70 10.80
C SER A 382 -17.19 -1.51 11.14
N ALA A 383 -16.70 -1.39 12.38
CA ALA A 383 -15.62 -2.22 12.90
C ALA A 383 -15.92 -3.72 12.86
N ALA A 384 -17.22 -4.09 12.88
CA ALA A 384 -17.65 -5.48 12.88
C ALA A 384 -17.48 -6.18 11.53
N ASN A 385 -17.70 -5.48 10.41
CA ASN A 385 -17.77 -6.13 9.09
C ASN A 385 -17.35 -5.24 7.89
N GLY A 386 -16.94 -3.98 8.11
CA GLY A 386 -16.49 -3.07 7.05
C GLY A 386 -17.64 -2.47 6.23
N SER A 387 -18.89 -2.80 6.55
CA SER A 387 -20.06 -2.25 5.86
C SER A 387 -20.35 -0.83 6.35
N GLY A 388 -20.96 -0.01 5.49
CA GLY A 388 -21.33 1.35 5.82
C GLY A 388 -22.25 1.99 4.76
N PRO A 389 -22.59 3.28 4.91
CA PRO A 389 -22.08 4.17 5.95
C PRO A 389 -22.67 3.85 7.34
N THR A 390 -21.86 4.00 8.39
CA THR A 390 -22.28 4.05 9.79
C THR A 390 -21.49 5.12 10.54
N GLY A 391 -22.15 5.84 11.45
CA GLY A 391 -21.50 6.81 12.33
C GLY A 391 -21.15 6.29 13.72
N THR A 392 -21.50 5.04 14.04
CA THR A 392 -21.23 4.41 15.33
C THR A 392 -20.56 3.05 15.15
N GLY A 393 -19.72 2.67 16.12
CA GLY A 393 -18.93 1.44 16.05
C GLY A 393 -18.05 1.38 14.79
N THR A 394 -17.49 2.52 14.40
CA THR A 394 -16.65 2.67 13.20
C THR A 394 -15.26 2.07 13.43
N ILE A 395 -14.55 1.71 12.36
CA ILE A 395 -13.18 1.17 12.42
C ILE A 395 -12.23 2.18 13.09
N ASP A 396 -12.35 3.45 12.73
CA ASP A 396 -11.66 4.53 13.45
C ASP A 396 -12.56 5.75 13.65
N GLN A 397 -12.02 6.72 14.38
CA GLN A 397 -12.69 7.95 14.78
C GLN A 397 -11.85 9.17 14.39
N CYS A 398 -11.09 9.04 13.30
CA CYS A 398 -10.07 10.01 12.92
C CYS A 398 -10.59 11.23 12.19
N PHE A 399 -11.79 11.15 11.61
CA PHE A 399 -12.34 12.20 10.75
C PHE A 399 -13.85 12.33 10.93
N ARG A 400 -14.35 13.57 10.88
CA ARG A 400 -15.77 13.89 11.10
C ARG A 400 -16.45 14.70 10.00
N GLY A 401 -15.81 14.80 8.83
CA GLY A 401 -16.27 15.66 7.74
C GLY A 401 -17.31 15.04 6.82
N GLU A 402 -17.72 13.78 7.04
CA GLU A 402 -18.55 13.03 6.09
C GLU A 402 -19.95 12.71 6.64
N SER A 403 -20.95 12.86 5.78
CA SER A 403 -22.35 12.61 6.13
C SER A 403 -22.61 11.11 6.36
N GLY A 404 -23.28 10.79 7.47
CA GLY A 404 -23.60 9.40 7.84
C GLY A 404 -22.43 8.62 8.47
N CYS A 405 -21.29 9.28 8.66
CA CYS A 405 -20.08 8.71 9.24
C CYS A 405 -19.84 9.20 10.67
N TYR A 406 -18.70 8.83 11.27
CA TYR A 406 -18.32 9.31 12.59
C TYR A 406 -18.42 10.84 12.67
N ALA A 407 -19.11 11.36 13.68
CA ALA A 407 -19.36 12.79 13.84
C ALA A 407 -18.82 13.35 15.17
N GLY A 408 -18.17 12.51 15.97
CA GLY A 408 -17.62 12.89 17.27
C GLY A 408 -16.32 13.68 17.19
N THR A 409 -15.66 13.87 18.33
CA THR A 409 -14.33 14.49 18.38
C THR A 409 -13.30 13.59 17.70
N PRO A 410 -12.57 14.07 16.68
CA PRO A 410 -11.53 13.28 16.04
C PRO A 410 -10.43 12.88 17.02
N VAL A 411 -10.06 11.60 17.02
CA VAL A 411 -8.99 11.05 17.88
C VAL A 411 -8.14 10.07 17.10
N CYS A 412 -6.83 10.05 17.40
CA CYS A 412 -5.93 9.03 16.86
C CYS A 412 -6.22 7.67 17.49
N PRO A 413 -6.16 6.56 16.73
CA PRO A 413 -6.28 5.22 17.27
C PRO A 413 -5.23 4.99 18.36
N SER A 414 -5.65 4.47 19.51
CA SER A 414 -4.75 4.20 20.64
C SER A 414 -4.18 2.77 20.62
N SER A 415 -4.75 1.87 19.81
CA SER A 415 -4.34 0.48 19.68
C SER A 415 -4.91 -0.14 18.40
N GLY A 416 -4.42 -1.33 18.05
CA GLY A 416 -4.85 -2.08 16.88
C GLY A 416 -4.06 -1.75 15.61
N PRO A 417 -4.34 -2.43 14.49
CA PRO A 417 -3.58 -2.29 13.26
C PRO A 417 -3.65 -0.87 12.69
N GLY A 418 -2.48 -0.29 12.42
CA GLY A 418 -2.35 1.08 11.94
C GLY A 418 -2.26 2.10 13.08
N ALA A 419 -2.47 1.73 14.34
CA ALA A 419 -2.34 2.68 15.44
C ALA A 419 -0.87 3.12 15.64
N PRO A 420 -0.62 4.41 15.89
CA PRO A 420 -1.59 5.49 16.02
C PRO A 420 -1.93 6.23 14.71
N ARG A 421 -1.33 5.85 13.58
CA ARG A 421 -1.34 6.59 12.32
C ARG A 421 -2.59 6.38 11.43
N GLY A 422 -3.35 5.31 11.64
CA GLY A 422 -4.44 4.88 10.77
C GLY A 422 -4.00 3.91 9.67
N SER A 423 -4.97 3.47 8.86
CA SER A 423 -4.80 2.50 7.77
C SER A 423 -4.99 3.16 6.39
N LEU A 424 -4.81 2.40 5.31
CA LEU A 424 -4.92 2.89 3.92
C LEU A 424 -6.23 3.65 3.66
N MET A 425 -7.36 3.16 4.19
CA MET A 425 -8.69 3.77 4.01
C MET A 425 -9.05 4.80 5.09
N SER A 426 -8.08 5.25 5.89
CA SER A 426 -8.29 6.21 6.98
C SER A 426 -8.03 7.65 6.54
N TYR A 427 -8.61 8.61 7.26
CA TYR A 427 -8.29 10.04 7.17
C TYR A 427 -7.56 10.52 8.45
N CYS A 428 -6.84 9.63 9.12
CA CYS A 428 -6.08 9.94 10.34
C CYS A 428 -4.95 10.95 10.10
N HIS A 429 -4.32 10.93 8.92
CA HIS A 429 -3.34 11.94 8.50
C HIS A 429 -3.92 13.35 8.29
N ILE A 430 -5.25 13.51 8.21
CA ILE A 430 -5.88 14.81 7.99
C ILE A 430 -5.95 15.59 9.30
N GLY A 431 -5.68 16.90 9.23
CA GLY A 431 -5.73 17.80 10.37
C GLY A 431 -7.05 18.56 10.57
N ALA A 432 -6.98 19.60 11.41
CA ALA A 432 -8.12 20.45 11.73
C ALA A 432 -8.73 21.11 10.46
N PRO A 433 -10.05 21.40 10.46
CA PRO A 433 -10.98 21.30 11.59
C PRO A 433 -11.63 19.91 11.77
N ASN A 434 -11.41 18.98 10.85
CA ASN A 434 -12.19 17.74 10.78
C ASN A 434 -11.41 16.46 11.09
N GLY A 435 -10.08 16.51 11.09
CA GLY A 435 -9.21 15.34 11.29
C GLY A 435 -8.34 15.40 12.55
N ALA A 436 -7.81 14.24 12.93
CA ALA A 436 -7.04 14.02 14.15
C ALA A 436 -5.52 14.29 14.05
N ASN A 437 -4.97 14.47 12.84
CA ASN A 437 -3.55 14.74 12.57
C ASN A 437 -2.57 13.71 13.17
N CYS A 438 -2.77 12.44 12.86
CA CYS A 438 -2.03 11.32 13.43
C CYS A 438 -0.71 10.99 12.70
N GLY A 439 -0.32 11.81 11.73
CA GLY A 439 0.78 11.52 10.80
C GLY A 439 0.37 10.62 9.64
N GLN A 440 1.30 10.33 8.74
CA GLN A 440 1.00 9.53 7.54
C GLN A 440 0.49 8.15 7.92
N ASN A 441 -0.68 7.77 7.38
CA ASN A 441 -1.28 6.45 7.58
C ASN A 441 -0.35 5.33 7.12
N GLU A 442 -0.55 4.12 7.67
CA GLU A 442 0.15 2.93 7.20
C GLU A 442 -0.44 2.41 5.88
N LEU A 443 0.44 1.98 4.97
CA LEU A 443 0.08 1.27 3.73
C LEU A 443 -0.41 -0.15 4.08
N GLN A 444 -1.62 -0.22 4.63
CA GLN A 444 -2.31 -1.47 4.96
C GLN A 444 -3.82 -1.29 5.02
N PHE A 445 -4.58 -2.30 4.61
CA PHE A 445 -6.00 -2.33 4.94
C PHE A 445 -6.17 -2.69 6.42
N HIS A 446 -7.10 -2.03 7.12
CA HIS A 446 -7.55 -2.52 8.42
C HIS A 446 -8.08 -3.96 8.28
N PRO A 447 -7.83 -4.89 9.23
CA PRO A 447 -8.22 -6.30 9.05
C PRO A 447 -9.70 -6.53 8.73
N THR A 448 -10.59 -5.68 9.25
CA THR A 448 -12.02 -5.71 8.92
C THR A 448 -12.25 -5.47 7.42
N HIS A 449 -11.60 -4.45 6.83
CA HIS A 449 -11.64 -4.25 5.39
C HIS A 449 -10.95 -5.39 4.64
N ALA A 450 -9.78 -5.86 5.09
CA ALA A 450 -9.10 -6.97 4.45
C ALA A 450 -9.98 -8.25 4.41
N ALA A 451 -10.74 -8.53 5.47
CA ALA A 451 -11.69 -9.63 5.51
C ALA A 451 -12.85 -9.44 4.52
N GLN A 452 -13.50 -8.26 4.55
CA GLN A 452 -14.58 -7.90 3.63
C GLN A 452 -14.14 -7.98 2.16
N LEU A 453 -13.03 -7.32 1.84
CA LEU A 453 -12.49 -7.21 0.49
C LEU A 453 -12.04 -8.58 -0.05
N ARG A 454 -11.45 -9.45 0.78
CA ARG A 454 -11.13 -10.83 0.34
C ARG A 454 -12.38 -11.61 -0.05
N GLY A 455 -13.51 -11.38 0.62
CA GLY A 455 -14.81 -11.93 0.22
C GLY A 455 -15.26 -11.43 -1.15
N LEU A 456 -15.14 -10.11 -1.40
CA LEU A 456 -15.47 -9.50 -2.69
C LEU A 456 -14.53 -9.96 -3.82
N VAL A 457 -13.23 -10.04 -3.56
CA VAL A 457 -12.23 -10.59 -4.48
C VAL A 457 -12.59 -12.02 -4.85
N ALA A 458 -12.85 -12.88 -3.87
CA ALA A 458 -13.25 -14.27 -4.13
C ALA A 458 -14.54 -14.36 -4.97
N ALA A 459 -15.53 -13.51 -4.70
CA ALA A 459 -16.79 -13.48 -5.47
C ALA A 459 -16.62 -12.96 -6.91
N ASN A 460 -15.55 -12.22 -7.19
CA ASN A 460 -15.26 -11.62 -8.50
C ASN A 460 -14.08 -12.32 -9.23
N THR A 461 -13.59 -13.44 -8.71
CA THR A 461 -12.56 -14.28 -9.34
C THR A 461 -13.15 -15.64 -9.73
N PRO A 462 -12.95 -16.15 -10.96
CA PRO A 462 -12.19 -15.57 -12.07
C PRO A 462 -13.05 -14.72 -13.03
N SER A 463 -14.31 -14.45 -12.67
CA SER A 463 -15.30 -13.82 -13.55
C SER A 463 -14.91 -12.40 -13.98
N CYS A 464 -14.30 -11.65 -13.08
CA CYS A 464 -13.74 -10.32 -13.34
C CYS A 464 -12.22 -10.33 -13.22
N LEU A 465 -11.68 -10.70 -12.05
CA LEU A 465 -10.23 -10.76 -11.83
C LEU A 465 -9.65 -12.04 -12.44
N ARG A 466 -8.41 -11.99 -12.93
CA ARG A 466 -7.74 -13.17 -13.47
C ARG A 466 -7.27 -14.07 -12.32
N SER A 467 -7.32 -15.39 -12.51
CA SER A 467 -6.65 -16.34 -11.61
C SER A 467 -5.26 -16.66 -12.14
N GLU A 468 -4.21 -16.60 -11.30
CA GLU A 468 -2.84 -16.96 -11.69
C GLU A 468 -2.65 -18.46 -12.05
N LEU A 469 -3.68 -19.31 -11.89
CA LEU A 469 -3.62 -20.73 -12.30
C LEU A 469 -3.36 -20.97 -13.77
N ILE A 470 -3.80 -20.05 -14.65
CA ILE A 470 -3.72 -20.26 -16.11
C ILE A 470 -2.27 -20.17 -16.59
N PHE A 471 -1.37 -19.54 -15.84
CA PHE A 471 0.04 -19.37 -16.21
C PHE A 471 1.00 -20.34 -15.51
N ALA A 472 0.57 -20.97 -14.40
CA ALA A 472 1.39 -21.95 -13.68
C ALA A 472 1.45 -23.33 -14.37
N ASN A 473 0.42 -23.70 -15.14
CA ASN A 473 0.33 -25.02 -15.76
C ASN A 473 0.64 -25.06 -17.26
N GLY A 474 0.95 -23.91 -17.89
CA GLY A 474 1.13 -23.83 -19.34
C GLY A 474 -0.16 -24.19 -20.10
N PHE A 475 -0.33 -23.65 -21.30
CA PHE A 475 -1.27 -24.25 -22.23
C PHE A 475 -0.69 -25.59 -22.70
N GLN A 476 -1.45 -26.68 -22.53
CA GLN A 476 -1.41 -27.81 -23.44
C GLN A 476 -2.52 -27.65 -24.47
#